data_AF-A0A432Z094-F1
#
_entry.id   AF-A0A432Z094-F1
#
_cell.length_a   1.000
_cell.length_b   1.000
_cell.length_c   1.000
_cell.angle_alpha   90.00
_cell.angle_beta   90.00
_cell.angle_gamma   90.00
#
_symmetry.space_group_name_H-M   'P 1'
#
loop_
_entity.id
_entity.type
_entity.pdbx_description
1 polymer ?
#
loop_
_entity_poly.entity_id
_entity_poly.type
_entity_poly.pdbx_seq_one_letter_code
_entity_poly.pdbx_strand_id
1 'polypeptide(L)'
;MNQKYWKIEGFDGADKIFEKKVRAWAFSESKIQEALKALASRGGLELDEILGAYARKGAKEANELLVVNREQGNPIFSCGENPHFIATVIYENDS
;
A
#
# COMPACT_ATOMS: atom_id res chain seq x y z
N MET A 1 -8.92 -12.98 22.95
CA MET A 1 -9.70 -12.73 21.70
C MET A 1 -8.70 -12.41 20.62
N ASN A 2 -8.70 -13.12 19.48
CA ASN A 2 -7.70 -12.89 18.43
C ASN A 2 -8.02 -11.57 17.72
N GLN A 3 -7.21 -10.54 17.95
CA GLN A 3 -7.43 -9.21 17.42
C GLN A 3 -6.83 -9.10 16.02
N LYS A 4 -7.61 -8.53 15.10
CA LYS A 4 -7.23 -8.35 13.70
C LYS A 4 -6.52 -7.01 13.51
N TYR A 5 -5.37 -7.03 12.84
CA TYR A 5 -4.59 -5.84 12.51
C TYR A 5 -4.23 -5.82 11.03
N TRP A 6 -4.07 -4.61 10.50
CA TRP A 6 -3.28 -4.39 9.29
C TRP A 6 -1.83 -4.18 9.70
N LYS A 7 -0.94 -5.00 9.16
CA LYS A 7 0.50 -4.78 9.18
C LYS A 7 0.89 -4.12 7.87
N ILE A 8 1.38 -2.89 7.95
CA ILE A 8 1.84 -2.10 6.80
C ILE A 8 3.36 -2.05 6.85
N GLU A 9 4.02 -2.45 5.77
CA GLU A 9 5.47 -2.51 5.62
C GLU A 9 5.89 -1.73 4.37
N GLY A 10 7.04 -1.07 4.44
CA GLY A 10 7.65 -0.37 3.30
C GLY A 10 9.09 -0.83 3.10
N PHE A 11 9.49 -0.98 1.86
CA PHE A 11 10.80 -1.46 1.43
C PHE A 11 11.40 -0.53 0.38
N ASP A 12 12.69 -0.25 0.47
CA ASP A 12 13.50 0.35 -0.60
C ASP A 12 14.53 -0.70 -1.02
N GLY A 13 14.32 -1.30 -2.19
CA GLY A 13 15.00 -2.53 -2.58
C GLY A 13 14.74 -3.67 -1.59
N ALA A 14 15.80 -4.21 -1.00
CA ALA A 14 15.72 -5.26 0.02
C ALA A 14 15.61 -4.72 1.46
N ASP A 15 15.80 -3.41 1.64
CA ASP A 15 15.87 -2.80 2.96
C ASP A 15 14.48 -2.39 3.43
N LYS A 16 14.09 -2.88 4.61
CA LYS A 16 12.85 -2.46 5.26
C LYS A 16 13.01 -1.06 5.85
N ILE A 17 12.24 -0.10 5.33
CA ILE A 17 12.27 1.32 5.74
C ILE A 17 11.11 1.72 6.65
N PHE A 18 10.04 0.91 6.70
CA PHE A 18 8.85 1.22 7.48
C PHE A 18 8.14 -0.06 7.93
N GLU A 19 7.63 -0.04 9.17
CA GLU A 19 6.69 -1.05 9.66
C GLU A 19 5.72 -0.40 10.66
N LYS A 20 4.43 -0.64 10.48
CA LYS A 20 3.40 -0.22 11.43
C LYS A 20 2.22 -1.16 11.46
N LYS A 21 1.72 -1.42 12.66
CA LYS A 21 0.46 -2.14 12.88
C LYS A 21 -0.64 -1.15 13.21
N VAL A 22 -1.80 -1.31 12.57
CA VAL A 22 -3.00 -0.55 12.88
C VAL A 22 -4.19 -1.49 13.06
N ARG A 23 -5.12 -1.10 13.93
CA ARG A 23 -6.33 -1.88 14.21
C ARG A 23 -7.14 -2.07 12.93
N ALA A 24 -7.50 -3.32 12.59
CA ALA A 24 -8.21 -3.58 11.34
C ALA A 24 -9.59 -2.94 11.28
N TRP A 25 -10.26 -2.76 12.43
CA TRP A 25 -11.56 -2.09 12.48
C TRP A 25 -11.49 -0.58 12.21
N ALA A 26 -10.30 0.05 12.35
CA ALA A 26 -10.13 1.47 12.10
C ALA A 26 -9.92 1.82 10.61
N PHE A 27 -9.67 0.81 9.75
CA PHE A 27 -9.37 1.01 8.34
C PHE A 27 -10.08 -0.02 7.45
N SER A 28 -10.91 0.46 6.51
CA SER A 28 -11.45 -0.39 5.44
C SER A 28 -10.35 -0.79 4.44
N GLU A 29 -10.58 -1.84 3.65
CA GLU A 29 -9.66 -2.24 2.56
C GLU A 29 -9.37 -1.06 1.61
N SER A 30 -10.40 -0.30 1.22
CA SER A 30 -10.22 0.87 0.35
C SER A 30 -9.32 1.94 0.95
N LYS A 31 -9.43 2.20 2.26
CA LYS A 31 -8.57 3.18 2.96
C LYS A 31 -7.13 2.69 3.12
N ILE A 32 -6.93 1.38 3.25
CA ILE A 32 -5.59 0.80 3.19
C ILE A 32 -4.98 0.97 1.80
N GLN A 33 -5.73 0.70 0.74
CA GLN A 33 -5.25 0.91 -0.63
C GLN A 33 -4.89 2.38 -0.90
N GLU A 34 -5.73 3.34 -0.47
CA GLU A 34 -5.41 4.77 -0.56
C GLU A 34 -4.15 5.14 0.24
N ALA A 35 -4.00 4.59 1.45
CA ALA A 35 -2.81 4.83 2.28
C ALA A 35 -1.54 4.29 1.61
N LEU A 36 -1.59 3.10 1.00
CA LEU A 36 -0.45 2.54 0.28
C LEU A 36 -0.03 3.44 -0.89
N LYS A 37 -0.98 3.98 -1.66
CA LYS A 37 -0.68 4.94 -2.74
C LYS A 37 0.00 6.21 -2.22
N ALA A 38 -0.50 6.74 -1.10
CA ALA A 38 0.06 7.95 -0.48
C ALA A 38 1.47 7.72 0.09
N LEU A 39 1.74 6.52 0.60
CA LEU A 39 3.08 6.15 1.08
C LEU A 39 4.04 5.96 -0.09
N ALA A 40 3.62 5.25 -1.14
CA ALA A 40 4.40 5.05 -2.36
C ALA A 40 4.72 6.37 -3.07
N SER A 41 3.72 7.27 -3.21
CA SER A 41 3.92 8.58 -3.84
C SER A 41 4.93 9.45 -3.09
N ARG A 42 4.88 9.45 -1.76
CA ARG A 42 5.85 10.16 -0.91
C ARG A 42 7.26 9.57 -1.00
N GLY A 43 7.37 8.28 -1.34
CA GLY A 43 8.60 7.52 -1.24
C GLY A 43 9.61 7.79 -2.35
N GLY A 44 9.21 8.36 -3.49
CA GLY A 44 10.17 8.66 -4.56
C GLY A 44 9.58 9.03 -5.92
N LEU A 45 8.28 9.33 -6.01
CA LEU A 45 7.67 9.74 -7.29
C LEU A 45 7.70 11.27 -7.45
N GLU A 46 7.99 11.71 -8.67
CA GLU A 46 7.84 13.10 -9.06
C GLU A 46 6.36 13.48 -9.18
N LEU A 47 6.05 14.78 -9.08
CA LEU A 47 4.67 15.27 -9.08
C LEU A 47 3.90 14.88 -10.36
N ASP A 48 4.57 14.93 -11.52
CA ASP A 48 3.96 14.56 -12.81
C ASP A 48 3.68 13.05 -12.89
N GLU A 49 4.53 12.22 -12.29
CA GLU A 49 4.34 10.77 -12.22
C GLU A 49 3.14 10.42 -11.33
N ILE A 50 3.01 11.11 -10.20
CA ILE A 50 1.85 10.99 -9.32
C ILE A 50 0.58 11.35 -10.09
N LEU A 51 0.55 12.51 -10.77
CA LEU A 51 -0.62 12.93 -11.54
C LEU A 51 -0.96 11.94 -12.67
N GLY A 52 0.06 11.44 -13.38
CA GLY A 52 -0.10 10.43 -14.42
C GLY A 52 -0.71 9.11 -13.90
N ALA A 53 -0.43 8.73 -12.65
CA ALA A 53 -1.03 7.53 -12.05
C ALA A 53 -2.53 7.70 -11.74
N TYR A 54 -3.02 8.94 -11.65
CA TYR A 54 -4.45 9.26 -11.51
C TYR A 54 -5.13 9.58 -12.85
N ALA A 55 -4.38 9.67 -13.94
CA ALA A 55 -4.94 9.95 -15.26
C ALA A 55 -5.83 8.78 -15.75
N ARG A 56 -6.78 9.10 -16.62
CA ARG A 56 -7.67 8.09 -17.22
C ARG A 56 -6.84 7.12 -18.08
N LYS A 57 -7.14 5.83 -17.97
CA LYS A 57 -6.54 4.80 -18.84
C LYS A 57 -6.63 5.19 -20.32
N GLY A 58 -5.48 5.17 -21.00
CA GLY A 58 -5.34 5.54 -22.42
C GLY A 58 -5.01 7.02 -22.68
N ALA A 59 -4.97 7.86 -21.65
CA ALA A 59 -4.37 9.20 -21.77
C ALA A 59 -2.86 9.08 -22.00
N LYS A 60 -2.26 10.10 -22.63
CA LYS A 60 -0.84 10.09 -22.99
C LYS A 60 0.06 10.06 -21.75
N GLU A 61 -0.37 10.74 -20.69
CA GLU A 61 0.29 10.86 -19.40
C GLU A 61 -0.02 9.73 -18.42
N ALA A 62 -0.88 8.77 -18.79
CA ALA A 62 -1.27 7.69 -17.89
C ALA A 62 -0.11 6.73 -17.60
N ASN A 63 0.08 6.38 -16.33
CA ASN A 63 1.02 5.37 -15.88
C ASN A 63 0.42 4.46 -14.79
N GLU A 64 1.14 3.42 -14.39
CA GLU A 64 0.67 2.40 -13.46
C GLU A 64 1.41 2.40 -12.11
N LEU A 65 2.18 3.46 -11.81
CA LEU A 65 3.10 3.50 -10.66
C LEU A 65 2.40 3.44 -9.29
N LEU A 66 1.14 3.87 -9.21
CA LEU A 66 0.30 3.81 -8.01
C LEU A 66 -0.85 2.80 -8.13
N VAL A 67 -0.73 1.80 -9.01
CA VAL A 67 -1.67 0.68 -9.03
C VAL A 67 -1.49 -0.13 -7.75
N VAL A 68 -2.61 -0.47 -7.12
CA VAL A 68 -2.61 -1.35 -5.95
C VAL A 68 -2.96 -2.75 -6.42
N ASN A 69 -2.02 -3.66 -6.25
CA ASN A 69 -2.20 -5.06 -6.54
C ASN A 69 -2.80 -5.76 -5.32
N ARG A 70 -3.73 -6.68 -5.56
CA ARG A 70 -4.32 -7.54 -4.53
C ARG A 70 -3.97 -8.99 -4.85
N GLU A 71 -3.35 -9.69 -3.91
CA GLU A 71 -3.12 -11.13 -4.08
C GLU A 71 -4.38 -11.95 -3.82
N GLN A 72 -4.47 -13.14 -4.42
CA GLN A 72 -5.60 -14.05 -4.23
C GLN A 72 -5.53 -14.72 -2.85
N GLY A 73 -6.66 -14.78 -2.15
CA GLY A 73 -6.77 -15.41 -0.83
C GLY A 73 -6.87 -14.36 0.29
N ASN A 74 -5.88 -14.32 1.18
CA ASN A 74 -5.85 -13.30 2.24
C ASN A 74 -5.68 -11.91 1.62
N PRO A 75 -6.34 -10.87 2.15
CA PRO A 75 -6.19 -9.52 1.62
C PRO A 75 -4.78 -9.01 1.91
N ILE A 76 -3.91 -9.21 0.92
CA ILE A 76 -2.56 -8.68 0.81
C ILE A 76 -2.65 -7.64 -0.30
N PHE A 77 -2.32 -6.41 0.04
CA PHE A 77 -2.28 -5.29 -0.89
C PHE A 77 -0.84 -4.81 -1.05
N SER A 78 -0.46 -4.47 -2.27
CA SER A 78 0.88 -3.96 -2.54
C SER A 78 0.86 -2.82 -3.56
N CYS A 79 1.75 -1.84 -3.41
CA CYS A 79 1.78 -0.64 -4.25
C CYS A 79 3.19 -0.04 -4.35
N GLY A 80 3.50 0.60 -5.47
CA GLY A 80 4.82 1.16 -5.78
C GLY A 80 5.78 0.11 -6.36
N GLU A 81 6.77 0.57 -7.13
CA GLU A 81 7.83 -0.29 -7.68
C GLU A 81 9.09 -0.23 -6.81
N ASN A 82 9.57 0.97 -6.51
CA ASN A 82 10.60 1.22 -5.50
C ASN A 82 10.61 2.71 -5.07
N PRO A 83 10.35 3.04 -3.80
CA PRO A 83 10.02 2.15 -2.69
C PRO A 83 8.64 1.49 -2.85
N HIS A 84 8.54 0.28 -2.32
CA HIS A 84 7.36 -0.59 -2.41
C HIS A 84 6.72 -0.75 -1.03
N PHE A 85 5.38 -0.70 -0.97
CA PHE A 85 4.62 -0.84 0.27
C PHE A 85 3.63 -1.99 0.21
N ILE A 86 3.54 -2.75 1.31
CA ILE A 86 2.70 -3.94 1.45
C ILE A 86 1.82 -3.76 2.68
N ALA A 87 0.53 -4.09 2.57
CA ALA A 87 -0.38 -4.24 3.71
C ALA A 87 -0.91 -5.67 3.77
N THR A 88 -0.75 -6.30 4.93
CA THR A 88 -1.24 -7.67 5.20
C THR A 88 -2.13 -7.69 6.44
N VAL A 89 -3.08 -8.61 6.48
CA VAL A 89 -3.87 -8.88 7.70
C VAL A 89 -3.13 -9.87 8.58
N ILE A 90 -2.95 -9.52 9.86
CA ILE A 90 -2.42 -10.42 10.89
C ILE A 90 -3.41 -10.55 12.06
N TYR A 91 -3.31 -11.66 12.78
CA TYR A 91 -4.08 -11.93 13.99
C TYR A 91 -3.15 -12.07 15.18
N GLU A 92 -3.40 -11.34 16.25
CA GLU A 92 -2.63 -11.41 17.48
C GLU A 92 -3.53 -11.71 18.68
N ASN A 93 -3.07 -12.60 19.56
CA ASN A 93 -3.70 -12.85 20.84
C ASN A 93 -3.16 -11.84 21.85
N ASP A 94 -4.03 -10.93 22.33
CA ASP A 94 -3.75 -10.23 23.60
C ASP A 94 -3.66 -11.31 24.69
N SER A 95 -2.49 -11.43 25.32
CA SER A 95 -2.22 -12.34 26.44
C SER A 95 -2.67 -11.73 27.75
#